data_AF-A0A4Q5YU10-F1
#
_entry.id   AF-A0A4Q5YU10-F1
#
_cell.length_a   1.000
_cell.length_b   1.000
_cell.length_c   1.000
_cell.angle_alpha   90.00
_cell.angle_beta   90.00
_cell.angle_gamma   90.00
#
_symmetry.space_group_name_H-M   'P 1'
#
loop_
_entity.id
_entity.type
_entity.pdbx_description
1 polymer ?
#
loop_
_entity_poly.entity_id
_entity_poly.type
_entity_poly.pdbx_seq_one_letter_code
_entity_poly.pdbx_strand_id
1 'polypeptide(L)'
;YQRRSKHLPSAQDLNVNTKISGNEVVWKIREDSTYQQEVGRAKPELRTDRDLIRKIYLQLVETPQYKQYISSAERNANDEKDIMEFIFNDLLLQNELFTSHIEEAFINWDDDGDMVIQVLAGIIQKPGSVSFTEGLSKDKWDFAKSLLTTVLEKSEHLESVIIPKLKNWDPERIAALDMIIMKMGVAEFLYFETIPPKVTINEYIDISKEYSTQQSGQFVNGILDNIHKELVRDDKLHKRDFRKA
;
A
#
# COMPACT_ATOMS: atom_id res chain seq x y z
N TYR A 1 31.23 17.86 48.58
CA TYR A 1 30.42 18.85 47.84
C TYR A 1 30.93 18.98 46.41
N GLN A 2 30.50 18.11 45.49
CA GLN A 2 30.73 18.24 44.04
C GLN A 2 29.95 17.10 43.37
N ARG A 3 28.72 17.38 42.93
CA ARG A 3 27.89 16.60 41.98
C ARG A 3 26.47 17.21 41.86
N ARG A 4 26.36 18.53 41.62
CA ARG A 4 25.10 19.21 41.23
C ARG A 4 25.30 20.11 40.02
N SER A 5 25.84 19.56 38.94
CA SER A 5 26.02 20.31 37.68
C SER A 5 25.97 19.42 36.43
N LYS A 6 25.14 18.37 36.41
CA LYS A 6 25.00 17.49 35.23
C LYS A 6 23.71 17.64 34.43
N HIS A 7 22.80 18.55 34.82
CA HIS A 7 21.60 18.85 34.04
C HIS A 7 21.22 20.33 34.20
N LEU A 8 22.09 21.23 33.73
CA LEU A 8 21.66 22.59 33.43
C LEU A 8 21.28 22.59 31.94
N PRO A 9 20.02 22.94 31.60
CA PRO A 9 19.62 23.12 30.21
C PRO A 9 20.59 24.11 29.55
N SER A 10 21.15 23.73 28.42
CA SER A 10 21.94 24.64 27.57
C SER A 10 21.06 25.81 27.08
N ALA A 11 21.69 26.90 26.64
CA ALA A 11 20.94 28.02 26.04
C ALA A 11 20.12 27.61 24.80
N GLN A 12 20.49 26.50 24.15
CA GLN A 12 19.72 25.87 23.08
C GLN A 12 18.51 25.07 23.60
N ASP A 13 18.60 24.44 24.77
CA ASP A 13 17.48 23.74 25.42
C ASP A 13 16.37 24.70 25.88
N LEU A 14 16.71 25.96 26.13
CA LEU A 14 15.77 27.03 26.51
C LEU A 14 15.03 27.65 25.32
N ASN A 15 15.49 27.39 24.09
CA ASN A 15 14.93 27.99 22.88
C ASN A 15 14.60 26.91 21.85
N VAL A 16 13.64 26.04 22.21
CA VAL A 16 13.15 24.98 21.33
C VAL A 16 12.46 25.62 20.12
N ASN A 17 13.06 25.45 18.93
CA ASN A 17 12.45 25.94 17.70
C ASN A 17 11.16 25.16 17.40
N THR A 18 10.05 25.87 17.25
CA THR A 18 8.72 25.30 17.01
C THR A 18 8.29 25.34 15.54
N LYS A 19 9.17 25.72 14.60
CA LYS A 19 8.82 25.88 13.18
C LYS A 19 8.16 24.62 12.61
N ILE A 20 8.67 23.44 12.97
CA ILE A 20 8.16 22.15 12.51
C ILE A 20 6.76 21.83 13.03
N SER A 21 6.38 22.28 14.24
CA SER A 21 5.04 22.00 14.78
C SER A 21 3.94 22.77 14.04
N GLY A 22 4.30 23.87 13.39
CA GLY A 22 3.43 24.64 12.49
C GLY A 22 3.67 24.37 11.02
N ASN A 23 4.27 23.23 10.64
CA ASN A 23 4.53 22.91 9.24
C ASN A 23 3.23 22.93 8.41
N GLU A 24 3.25 23.61 7.27
CA GLU A 24 2.04 23.89 6.49
C GLU A 24 1.43 22.64 5.85
N VAL A 25 2.26 21.66 5.47
CA VAL A 25 1.81 20.38 4.93
C VAL A 25 1.04 19.61 6.01
N VAL A 26 1.65 19.46 7.19
CA VAL A 26 1.01 18.80 8.34
C VAL A 26 -0.26 19.52 8.77
N TRP A 27 -0.25 20.86 8.79
CA TRP A 27 -1.42 21.64 9.19
C TRP A 27 -2.59 21.42 8.23
N LYS A 28 -2.36 21.47 6.91
CA LYS A 28 -3.39 21.16 5.90
C LYS A 28 -3.98 19.77 6.06
N ILE A 29 -3.15 18.75 6.36
CA ILE A 29 -3.63 17.39 6.63
C ILE A 29 -4.50 17.37 7.89
N ARG A 30 -4.08 18.04 8.97
CA ARG A 30 -4.82 18.07 10.24
C ARG A 30 -6.16 18.81 10.17
N GLU A 31 -6.30 19.76 9.24
CA GLU A 31 -7.56 20.48 9.01
C GLU A 31 -8.52 19.75 8.07
N ASP A 32 -8.05 18.71 7.37
CA ASP A 32 -8.90 17.90 6.50
C ASP A 32 -10.00 17.21 7.32
N SER A 33 -11.27 17.43 6.94
CA SER A 33 -12.41 16.89 7.67
C SER A 33 -12.48 15.37 7.62
N THR A 34 -12.04 14.76 6.52
CA THR A 34 -12.01 13.31 6.35
C THR A 34 -10.90 12.69 7.19
N TYR A 35 -9.74 13.37 7.30
CA TYR A 35 -8.68 12.98 8.22
C TYR A 35 -9.16 13.04 9.67
N GLN A 36 -9.78 14.14 10.10
CA GLN A 36 -10.27 14.29 11.47
C GLN A 36 -11.30 13.21 11.85
N GLN A 37 -12.19 12.89 10.91
CA GLN A 37 -13.16 11.80 11.07
C GLN A 37 -12.48 10.45 11.29
N GLU A 38 -11.53 10.09 10.42
CA GLU A 38 -10.85 8.79 10.52
C GLU A 38 -9.90 8.72 11.72
N VAL A 39 -9.25 9.81 12.12
CA VAL A 39 -8.50 9.85 13.39
C VAL A 39 -9.42 9.58 14.58
N GLY A 40 -10.61 10.18 14.62
CA GLY A 40 -11.59 9.95 15.68
C GLY A 40 -12.08 8.48 15.74
N ARG A 41 -12.15 7.82 14.58
CA ARG A 41 -12.55 6.41 14.45
C ARG A 41 -11.42 5.45 14.79
N ALA A 42 -10.25 5.62 14.16
CA ALA A 42 -9.11 4.71 14.23
C ALA A 42 -8.29 4.87 15.52
N LYS A 43 -8.33 6.06 16.13
CA LYS A 43 -7.63 6.43 17.36
C LYS A 43 -6.13 6.07 17.34
N PRO A 44 -5.36 6.59 16.37
CA PRO A 44 -3.94 6.26 16.22
C PRO A 44 -3.11 6.55 17.47
N GLU A 45 -3.55 7.47 18.33
CA GLU A 45 -2.92 7.79 19.62
C GLU A 45 -2.81 6.59 20.56
N LEU A 46 -3.67 5.57 20.41
CA LEU A 46 -3.62 4.35 21.24
C LEU A 46 -2.49 3.40 20.85
N ARG A 47 -1.97 3.53 19.62
CA ARG A 47 -0.84 2.73 19.10
C ARG A 47 0.46 3.52 19.07
N THR A 48 0.40 4.82 19.32
CA THR A 48 1.55 5.72 19.26
C THR A 48 2.55 5.45 20.39
N ASP A 49 3.77 5.06 20.05
CA ASP A 49 4.90 5.02 21.00
C ASP A 49 5.54 6.41 21.16
N ARG A 50 5.30 7.05 22.31
CA ARG A 50 5.84 8.38 22.62
C ARG A 50 7.36 8.39 22.83
N ASP A 51 7.93 7.30 23.35
CA ASP A 51 9.36 7.20 23.57
C ASP A 51 10.10 7.02 22.24
N LEU A 52 9.52 6.25 21.32
CA LEU A 52 10.01 6.14 19.95
C LEU A 52 9.99 7.49 19.24
N ILE A 53 8.86 8.21 19.27
CA ILE A 53 8.75 9.57 18.68
C ILE A 53 9.82 10.50 19.27
N ARG A 54 10.01 10.47 20.58
CA ARG A 54 11.03 11.29 21.24
C ARG A 54 12.44 10.94 20.75
N LYS A 55 12.78 9.66 20.61
CA LYS A 55 14.09 9.22 20.09
C LYS A 55 14.29 9.68 18.65
N ILE A 56 13.29 9.50 17.78
CA ILE A 56 13.33 9.93 16.38
C ILE A 56 13.48 11.44 16.28
N TYR A 57 12.73 12.21 17.08
CA TYR A 57 12.87 13.65 17.13
C TYR A 57 14.28 14.10 17.56
N LEU A 58 14.87 13.43 18.56
CA LEU A 58 16.25 13.70 18.98
C LEU A 58 17.28 13.36 17.88
N GLN A 59 16.98 12.43 16.99
CA GLN A 59 17.80 12.20 15.79
C GLN A 59 17.58 13.30 14.76
N LEU A 60 16.32 13.67 14.48
CA LEU A 60 15.96 14.74 13.54
C LEU A 60 16.70 16.05 13.83
N VAL A 61 16.72 16.48 15.10
CA VAL A 61 17.34 17.76 15.48
C VAL A 61 18.84 17.82 15.18
N GLU A 62 19.51 16.67 15.08
CA GLU A 62 20.92 16.61 14.75
C GLU A 62 21.22 16.67 13.25
N THR A 63 20.21 16.44 12.40
CA THR A 63 20.37 16.38 10.96
C THR A 63 20.69 17.75 10.34
N PRO A 64 21.57 17.82 9.32
CA PRO A 64 21.81 19.06 8.57
C PRO A 64 20.53 19.64 7.95
N GLN A 65 19.64 18.78 7.45
CA GLN A 65 18.38 19.14 6.80
C GLN A 65 17.46 19.88 7.78
N TYR A 66 17.28 19.35 9.00
CA TYR A 66 16.49 20.04 10.02
C TYR A 66 17.13 21.34 10.47
N LYS A 67 18.45 21.35 10.71
CA LYS A 67 19.21 22.56 11.10
C LYS A 67 19.09 23.65 10.03
N GLN A 68 19.11 23.30 8.75
CA GLN A 68 18.86 24.20 7.64
C GLN A 68 17.40 24.69 7.61
N TYR A 69 16.43 23.78 7.72
CA TYR A 69 15.01 24.12 7.72
C TYR A 69 14.65 25.14 8.81
N ILE A 70 15.23 25.01 10.01
CA ILE A 70 14.96 25.92 11.13
C ILE A 70 15.84 27.18 11.15
N SER A 71 16.79 27.32 10.22
CA SER A 71 17.75 28.44 10.20
C SER A 71 17.09 29.79 9.88
N SER A 72 15.94 29.76 9.20
CA SER A 72 15.09 30.92 8.94
C SER A 72 13.71 30.71 9.53
N ALA A 73 13.13 31.78 10.09
CA ALA A 73 11.74 31.81 10.54
C ALA A 73 10.74 31.92 9.37
N GLU A 74 11.20 32.28 8.18
CA GLU A 74 10.36 32.36 6.98
C GLU A 74 9.87 30.96 6.56
N ARG A 75 8.64 30.92 6.05
CA ARG A 75 8.04 29.70 5.50
C ARG A 75 8.06 29.77 3.98
N ASN A 76 8.58 28.71 3.39
CA ASN A 76 8.60 28.52 1.95
C ASN A 76 7.94 27.18 1.65
N ALA A 77 7.00 27.17 0.72
CA ALA A 77 6.24 25.96 0.39
C ALA A 77 7.12 24.76 -0.04
N ASN A 78 8.29 25.01 -0.64
CA ASN A 78 9.25 23.96 -0.98
C ASN A 78 9.95 23.44 0.28
N ASP A 79 10.54 24.32 1.09
CA ASP A 79 11.21 23.91 2.34
C ASP A 79 10.27 23.14 3.29
N GLU A 80 8.99 23.51 3.34
CA GLU A 80 7.95 22.84 4.12
C GLU A 80 7.65 21.42 3.62
N LYS A 81 7.77 21.18 2.31
CA LYS A 81 7.63 19.83 1.72
C LYS A 81 8.92 19.04 1.85
N ASP A 82 10.05 19.63 1.49
CA ASP A 82 11.36 18.98 1.49
C ASP A 82 11.71 18.42 2.87
N ILE A 83 11.40 19.16 3.96
CA ILE A 83 11.62 18.65 5.32
C ILE A 83 10.70 17.46 5.64
N MET A 84 9.46 17.45 5.14
CA MET A 84 8.52 16.35 5.36
C MET A 84 8.91 15.11 4.56
N GLU A 85 9.39 15.28 3.34
CA GLU A 85 9.96 14.18 2.54
C GLU A 85 11.20 13.60 3.20
N PHE A 86 12.10 14.44 3.70
CA PHE A 86 13.27 13.99 4.44
C PHE A 86 12.89 13.23 5.71
N ILE A 87 11.97 13.77 6.52
CA ILE A 87 11.49 13.09 7.73
C ILE A 87 10.88 11.73 7.36
N PHE A 88 10.06 11.66 6.32
CA PHE A 88 9.40 10.43 5.95
C PHE A 88 10.36 9.39 5.34
N ASN A 89 11.07 9.75 4.27
CA ASN A 89 11.86 8.82 3.47
C ASN A 89 13.21 8.48 4.09
N ASP A 90 13.92 9.48 4.61
CA ASP A 90 15.31 9.34 5.05
C ASP A 90 15.44 9.11 6.56
N LEU A 91 14.45 9.54 7.34
CA LEU A 91 14.47 9.37 8.80
C LEU A 91 13.53 8.26 9.30
N LEU A 92 12.25 8.27 8.92
CA LEU A 92 11.27 7.30 9.42
C LEU A 92 11.47 5.93 8.76
N LEU A 93 11.39 5.86 7.42
CA LEU A 93 11.49 4.59 6.69
C LEU A 93 12.86 3.92 6.80
N GLN A 94 13.93 4.65 7.15
CA GLN A 94 15.27 4.10 7.41
C GLN A 94 15.50 3.71 8.88
N ASN A 95 14.54 3.96 9.77
CA ASN A 95 14.69 3.68 11.19
C ASN A 95 14.08 2.32 11.53
N GLU A 96 14.93 1.35 11.86
CA GLU A 96 14.51 -0.01 12.22
C GLU A 96 13.49 -0.05 13.37
N LEU A 97 13.62 0.82 14.38
CA LEU A 97 12.65 0.85 15.48
C LEU A 97 11.28 1.38 15.03
N PHE A 98 11.26 2.28 14.04
CA PHE A 98 10.03 2.75 13.43
C PHE A 98 9.38 1.66 12.57
N THR A 99 10.13 1.04 11.66
CA THR A 99 9.58 0.01 10.77
C THR A 99 9.07 -1.19 11.56
N SER A 100 9.83 -1.69 12.54
CA SER A 100 9.36 -2.78 13.41
C SER A 100 8.11 -2.40 14.20
N HIS A 101 8.00 -1.15 14.68
CA HIS A 101 6.79 -0.70 15.36
C HIS A 101 5.56 -0.68 14.43
N ILE A 102 5.74 -0.27 13.17
CA ILE A 102 4.68 -0.28 12.17
C ILE A 102 4.28 -1.71 11.81
N GLU A 103 5.23 -2.60 11.57
CA GLU A 103 5.00 -4.03 11.30
C GLU A 103 4.25 -4.72 12.45
N GLU A 104 4.60 -4.41 13.71
CA GLU A 104 3.88 -4.91 14.88
C GLU A 104 2.44 -4.37 14.97
N ALA A 105 2.22 -3.11 14.55
CA ALA A 105 0.91 -2.47 14.59
C ALA A 105 0.00 -2.89 13.44
N PHE A 106 0.58 -3.25 12.29
CA PHE A 106 -0.11 -3.59 11.05
C PHE A 106 0.43 -4.92 10.50
N ILE A 107 -0.25 -6.02 10.84
CA ILE A 107 0.21 -7.39 10.51
C ILE A 107 0.37 -7.66 9.00
N ASN A 108 -0.28 -6.87 8.14
CA ASN A 108 -0.17 -6.96 6.68
C ASN A 108 0.75 -5.87 6.10
N TRP A 109 1.64 -5.28 6.90
CA TRP A 109 2.50 -4.20 6.43
C TRP A 109 3.39 -4.61 5.25
N ASP A 110 3.83 -5.87 5.22
CA ASP A 110 4.60 -6.42 4.10
C ASP A 110 3.83 -6.37 2.77
N ASP A 111 2.50 -6.49 2.82
CA ASP A 111 1.63 -6.38 1.64
C ASP A 111 1.21 -4.92 1.35
N ASP A 112 0.79 -4.20 2.38
CA ASP A 112 0.13 -2.89 2.24
C ASP A 112 1.12 -1.70 2.21
N GLY A 113 2.33 -1.90 2.74
CA GLY A 113 3.29 -0.85 3.06
C GLY A 113 3.68 0.00 1.85
N ASP A 114 3.98 -0.64 0.72
CA ASP A 114 4.37 0.05 -0.51
C ASP A 114 3.27 0.99 -1.01
N MET A 115 2.01 0.54 -0.98
CA MET A 115 0.87 1.38 -1.36
C MET A 115 0.69 2.54 -0.39
N VAL A 116 0.80 2.28 0.92
CA VAL A 116 0.69 3.32 1.95
C VAL A 116 1.79 4.38 1.78
N ILE A 117 3.02 3.96 1.51
CA ILE A 117 4.17 4.85 1.26
C ILE A 117 3.90 5.75 0.05
N GLN A 118 3.40 5.19 -1.05
CA GLN A 118 3.06 5.97 -2.24
C GLN A 118 1.93 6.98 -1.98
N VAL A 119 0.90 6.58 -1.23
CA VAL A 119 -0.20 7.48 -0.85
C VAL A 119 0.31 8.61 0.04
N LEU A 120 1.13 8.31 1.05
CA LEU A 120 1.72 9.33 1.93
C LEU A 120 2.62 10.30 1.16
N ALA A 121 3.45 9.82 0.24
CA ALA A 121 4.26 10.66 -0.63
C ALA A 121 3.38 11.60 -1.48
N GLY A 122 2.27 11.08 -2.04
CA GLY A 122 1.28 11.89 -2.76
C GLY A 122 0.62 12.97 -1.90
N ILE A 123 0.29 12.64 -0.64
CA ILE A 123 -0.29 13.60 0.32
C ILE A 123 0.72 14.69 0.69
N ILE A 124 1.99 14.36 0.90
CA ILE A 124 3.06 15.35 1.17
C ILE A 124 3.21 16.30 -0.03
N GLN A 125 3.20 15.76 -1.25
CA GLN A 125 3.32 16.55 -2.47
C GLN A 125 2.11 17.47 -2.71
N LYS A 126 0.90 16.97 -2.45
CA LYS A 126 -0.35 17.71 -2.63
C LYS A 126 -1.33 17.42 -1.49
N PRO A 127 -1.27 18.18 -0.38
CA PRO A 127 -2.21 18.03 0.74
C PRO A 127 -3.66 18.25 0.27
N GLY A 128 -4.59 17.43 0.78
CA GLY A 128 -6.00 17.44 0.37
C GLY A 128 -6.28 16.78 -0.99
N SER A 129 -5.31 16.06 -1.56
CA SER A 129 -5.51 15.27 -2.80
C SER A 129 -6.22 13.93 -2.58
N VAL A 130 -6.32 13.48 -1.32
CA VAL A 130 -6.89 12.19 -0.92
C VAL A 130 -7.96 12.43 0.12
N SER A 131 -9.08 11.71 -0.01
CA SER A 131 -10.08 11.61 1.04
C SER A 131 -9.73 10.41 1.93
N PHE A 132 -9.52 10.64 3.23
CA PHE A 132 -9.17 9.59 4.17
C PHE A 132 -10.34 8.64 4.46
N THR A 133 -11.58 9.06 4.19
CA THR A 133 -12.78 8.23 4.34
C THR A 133 -13.07 7.36 3.11
N GLU A 134 -12.48 7.69 1.96
CA GLU A 134 -12.64 6.97 0.70
C GLU A 134 -11.37 6.16 0.39
N GLY A 135 -11.14 5.08 1.14
CA GLY A 135 -9.98 4.21 0.94
C GLY A 135 -9.95 3.59 -0.47
N LEU A 136 -10.76 2.56 -0.69
CA LEU A 136 -11.01 2.03 -2.03
C LEU A 136 -12.16 2.80 -2.66
N SER A 137 -11.99 3.24 -3.91
CA SER A 137 -13.10 3.81 -4.66
C SER A 137 -14.24 2.78 -4.77
N LYS A 138 -15.48 3.27 -4.81
CA LYS A 138 -16.66 2.41 -4.92
C LYS A 138 -16.53 1.43 -6.10
N ASP A 139 -16.04 1.90 -7.24
CA ASP A 139 -15.86 1.07 -8.43
C ASP A 139 -14.86 -0.08 -8.21
N LYS A 140 -13.75 0.18 -7.51
CA LYS A 140 -12.77 -0.87 -7.17
C LYS A 140 -13.35 -1.87 -6.18
N TRP A 141 -14.11 -1.40 -5.19
CA TRP A 141 -14.77 -2.27 -4.21
C TRP A 141 -15.85 -3.14 -4.87
N ASP A 142 -16.68 -2.55 -5.73
CA ASP A 142 -17.73 -3.25 -6.46
C ASP A 142 -17.12 -4.27 -7.43
N PHE A 143 -16.01 -3.94 -8.10
CA PHE A 143 -15.24 -4.90 -8.90
C PHE A 143 -14.73 -6.07 -8.06
N ALA A 144 -14.02 -5.82 -6.96
CA ALA A 144 -13.46 -6.86 -6.11
C ALA A 144 -14.56 -7.81 -5.58
N LYS A 145 -15.68 -7.24 -5.14
CA LYS A 145 -16.86 -7.99 -4.72
C LYS A 145 -17.46 -8.82 -5.86
N SER A 146 -17.62 -8.22 -7.04
CA SER A 146 -18.14 -8.91 -8.23
C SER A 146 -17.26 -10.09 -8.61
N LEU A 147 -15.94 -9.91 -8.60
CA LEU A 147 -14.97 -10.98 -8.89
C LEU A 147 -15.08 -12.11 -7.87
N LEU A 148 -15.06 -11.79 -6.58
CA LEU A 148 -15.23 -12.78 -5.51
C LEU A 148 -16.53 -13.56 -5.66
N THR A 149 -17.66 -12.87 -5.81
CA THR A 149 -18.96 -13.50 -5.99
C THR A 149 -18.99 -14.38 -7.24
N THR A 150 -18.46 -13.91 -8.37
CA THR A 150 -18.39 -14.68 -9.61
C THR A 150 -17.57 -15.96 -9.44
N VAL A 151 -16.42 -15.89 -8.78
CA VAL A 151 -15.56 -17.05 -8.55
C VAL A 151 -16.25 -18.08 -7.66
N LEU A 152 -16.95 -17.64 -6.62
CA LEU A 152 -17.69 -18.54 -5.74
C LEU A 152 -18.88 -19.18 -6.45
N GLU A 153 -19.71 -18.39 -7.15
CA GLU A 153 -20.91 -18.88 -7.84
C GLU A 153 -20.60 -19.75 -9.07
N LYS A 154 -19.48 -19.51 -9.74
CA LYS A 154 -19.07 -20.23 -10.96
C LYS A 154 -17.96 -21.24 -10.71
N SER A 155 -17.61 -21.52 -9.45
CA SER A 155 -16.44 -22.34 -9.07
C SER A 155 -16.34 -23.66 -9.85
N GLU A 156 -17.43 -24.43 -9.93
CA GLU A 156 -17.46 -25.71 -10.67
C GLU A 156 -17.21 -25.52 -12.16
N HIS A 157 -17.79 -24.48 -12.77
CA HIS A 157 -17.57 -24.18 -14.18
C HIS A 157 -16.12 -23.77 -14.44
N LEU A 158 -15.57 -22.88 -13.61
CA LEU A 158 -14.18 -22.44 -13.71
C LEU A 158 -13.23 -23.63 -13.60
N GLU A 159 -13.50 -24.53 -12.65
CA GLU A 159 -12.73 -25.76 -12.47
C GLU A 159 -12.82 -26.70 -13.68
N SER A 160 -14.00 -26.83 -14.29
CA SER A 160 -14.19 -27.63 -15.51
C SER A 160 -13.38 -27.09 -16.71
N VAL A 161 -13.06 -25.80 -16.73
CA VAL A 161 -12.20 -25.17 -17.74
C VAL A 161 -10.72 -25.40 -17.42
N ILE A 162 -10.34 -25.41 -16.13
CA ILE A 162 -8.94 -25.52 -15.68
C ILE A 162 -8.45 -26.97 -15.72
N ILE A 163 -9.21 -27.93 -15.16
CA ILE A 163 -8.76 -29.33 -15.00
C ILE A 163 -8.26 -29.97 -16.31
N PRO A 164 -8.93 -29.79 -17.48
CA PRO A 164 -8.44 -30.35 -18.74
C PRO A 164 -7.05 -29.84 -19.18
N LYS A 165 -6.56 -28.74 -18.59
CA LYS A 165 -5.25 -28.14 -18.87
C LYS A 165 -4.16 -28.67 -17.94
N LEU A 166 -4.53 -29.35 -16.87
CA LEU A 166 -3.62 -29.98 -15.92
C LEU A 166 -3.11 -31.35 -16.40
N LYS A 167 -2.89 -31.56 -17.70
CA LYS A 167 -2.64 -32.90 -18.27
C LYS A 167 -1.50 -33.71 -17.61
N ASN A 168 -0.52 -33.04 -17.03
CA ASN A 168 0.63 -33.66 -16.35
C ASN A 168 0.59 -33.51 -14.82
N TRP A 169 -0.51 -32.96 -14.28
CA TRP A 169 -0.65 -32.59 -12.88
C TRP A 169 -1.91 -33.20 -12.31
N ASP A 170 -1.80 -33.78 -11.13
CA ASP A 170 -2.95 -34.24 -10.36
C ASP A 170 -3.68 -33.01 -9.78
N PRO A 171 -4.95 -32.74 -10.15
CA PRO A 171 -5.69 -31.58 -9.66
C PRO A 171 -5.76 -31.52 -8.13
N GLU A 172 -5.84 -32.67 -7.46
CA GLU A 172 -5.90 -32.76 -5.99
C GLU A 172 -4.57 -32.38 -5.33
N ARG A 173 -3.47 -32.34 -6.09
CA ARG A 173 -2.13 -31.98 -5.60
C ARG A 173 -1.72 -30.55 -5.96
N ILE A 174 -2.55 -29.82 -6.71
CA ILE A 174 -2.30 -28.41 -6.99
C ILE A 174 -2.44 -27.63 -5.68
N ALA A 175 -1.53 -26.68 -5.44
CA ALA A 175 -1.63 -25.78 -4.31
C ALA A 175 -3.01 -25.09 -4.35
N ALA A 176 -3.74 -25.11 -3.22
CA ALA A 176 -5.08 -24.55 -3.16
C ALA A 176 -5.10 -23.08 -3.63
N LEU A 177 -4.05 -22.34 -3.32
CA LEU A 177 -3.88 -20.96 -3.74
C LEU A 177 -3.69 -20.82 -5.27
N ASP A 178 -2.88 -21.66 -5.92
CA ASP A 178 -2.73 -21.64 -7.37
C ASP A 178 -4.06 -21.94 -8.07
N MET A 179 -4.85 -22.88 -7.53
CA MET A 179 -6.18 -23.16 -8.04
C MET A 179 -7.12 -21.95 -7.89
N ILE A 180 -7.10 -21.25 -6.75
CA ILE A 180 -7.89 -20.02 -6.54
C ILE A 180 -7.48 -18.94 -7.55
N ILE A 181 -6.18 -18.70 -7.71
CA ILE A 181 -5.62 -17.72 -8.66
C ILE A 181 -6.05 -18.05 -10.09
N MET A 182 -5.93 -19.31 -10.51
CA MET A 182 -6.38 -19.73 -11.84
C MET A 182 -7.90 -19.55 -11.99
N LYS A 183 -8.71 -19.88 -10.97
CA LYS A 183 -10.16 -19.65 -10.99
C LYS A 183 -10.49 -18.17 -11.16
N MET A 184 -9.80 -17.27 -10.45
CA MET A 184 -9.98 -15.83 -10.59
C MET A 184 -9.61 -15.34 -12.01
N GLY A 185 -8.47 -15.77 -12.56
CA GLY A 185 -8.06 -15.41 -13.93
C GLY A 185 -9.04 -15.91 -15.01
N VAL A 186 -9.53 -17.14 -14.88
CA VAL A 186 -10.55 -17.68 -15.80
C VAL A 186 -11.89 -16.96 -15.61
N ALA A 187 -12.25 -16.57 -14.39
CA ALA A 187 -13.45 -15.78 -14.15
C ALA A 187 -13.38 -14.42 -14.85
N GLU A 188 -12.23 -13.73 -14.77
CA GLU A 188 -12.00 -12.49 -15.51
C GLU A 188 -12.09 -12.67 -17.03
N PHE A 189 -11.57 -13.77 -17.58
CA PHE A 189 -11.73 -14.04 -19.01
C PHE A 189 -13.19 -14.15 -19.43
N LEU A 190 -13.99 -14.92 -18.69
CA LEU A 190 -15.34 -15.32 -19.12
C LEU A 190 -16.43 -14.31 -18.73
N TYR A 191 -16.24 -13.57 -17.63
CA TYR A 191 -17.32 -12.77 -17.03
C TYR A 191 -17.00 -11.28 -16.91
N PHE A 192 -15.75 -10.85 -17.18
CA PHE A 192 -15.33 -9.45 -17.08
C PHE A 192 -14.88 -8.93 -18.44
N GLU A 193 -15.86 -8.49 -19.24
CA GLU A 193 -15.67 -8.18 -20.66
C GLU A 193 -14.72 -6.99 -20.91
N THR A 194 -14.59 -6.06 -19.96
CA THR A 194 -13.81 -4.83 -20.12
C THR A 194 -12.32 -4.97 -19.81
N ILE A 195 -11.89 -6.12 -19.27
CA ILE A 195 -10.51 -6.37 -18.89
C ILE A 195 -9.79 -7.14 -20.01
N PRO A 196 -8.70 -6.58 -20.59
CA PRO A 196 -7.93 -7.27 -21.62
C PRO A 196 -7.28 -8.56 -21.08
N PRO A 197 -7.35 -9.68 -21.81
CA PRO A 197 -6.82 -10.97 -21.34
C PRO A 197 -5.34 -10.93 -20.96
N LYS A 198 -4.51 -10.15 -21.67
CA LYS A 198 -3.08 -10.02 -21.35
C LYS A 198 -2.84 -9.33 -20.01
N VAL A 199 -3.69 -8.37 -19.64
CA VAL A 199 -3.61 -7.69 -18.34
C VAL A 199 -3.94 -8.71 -17.26
N THR A 200 -5.09 -9.38 -17.36
CA THR A 200 -5.47 -10.50 -16.48
C THR A 200 -4.33 -11.49 -16.28
N ILE A 201 -3.72 -12.01 -17.35
CA ILE A 201 -2.61 -12.97 -17.25
C ILE A 201 -1.44 -12.40 -16.45
N ASN A 202 -0.99 -11.19 -16.77
CA ASN A 202 0.15 -10.57 -16.08
C ASN A 202 -0.15 -10.38 -14.58
N GLU A 203 -1.32 -9.85 -14.22
CA GLU A 203 -1.68 -9.60 -12.82
C GLU A 203 -1.71 -10.91 -12.01
N TYR A 204 -2.34 -11.98 -12.53
CA TYR A 204 -2.40 -13.25 -11.80
C TYR A 204 -1.07 -14.00 -11.75
N ILE A 205 -0.16 -13.76 -12.69
CA ILE A 205 1.22 -14.23 -12.59
C ILE A 205 1.91 -13.56 -11.41
N ASP A 206 1.79 -12.24 -11.28
CA ASP A 206 2.46 -11.50 -10.21
C ASP A 206 1.88 -11.84 -8.84
N ILE A 207 0.55 -11.92 -8.71
CA ILE A 207 -0.12 -12.44 -7.49
C ILE A 207 0.38 -13.84 -7.12
N SER A 208 0.57 -14.73 -8.10
CA SER A 208 1.02 -16.10 -7.80
C SER A 208 2.49 -16.19 -7.36
N LYS A 209 3.35 -15.25 -7.78
CA LYS A 209 4.72 -15.15 -7.30
C LYS A 209 4.76 -14.66 -5.85
N GLU A 210 3.88 -13.73 -5.52
CA GLU A 210 3.78 -13.11 -4.20
C GLU A 210 3.31 -14.11 -3.15
N TYR A 211 2.19 -14.81 -3.44
CA TYR A 211 1.47 -15.53 -2.38
C TYR A 211 1.67 -17.05 -2.38
N SER A 212 2.20 -17.65 -3.45
CA SER A 212 2.24 -19.11 -3.61
C SER A 212 3.67 -19.65 -3.58
N THR A 213 4.06 -20.51 -4.52
CA THR A 213 5.40 -21.10 -4.57
C THR A 213 6.30 -20.39 -5.58
N GLN A 214 7.61 -20.58 -5.47
CA GLN A 214 8.59 -20.04 -6.41
C GLN A 214 8.32 -20.42 -7.89
N GLN A 215 7.64 -21.55 -8.12
CA GLN A 215 7.31 -22.03 -9.47
C GLN A 215 5.89 -21.63 -9.94
N SER A 216 5.06 -21.07 -9.06
CA SER A 216 3.65 -20.79 -9.32
C SER A 216 3.45 -19.77 -10.43
N GLY A 217 4.29 -18.73 -10.52
CA GLY A 217 4.26 -17.75 -11.62
C GLY A 217 4.32 -18.37 -13.01
N GLN A 218 5.25 -19.31 -13.23
CA GLN A 218 5.39 -19.99 -14.52
C GLN A 218 4.25 -20.97 -14.77
N PHE A 219 3.80 -21.66 -13.73
CA PHE A 219 2.70 -22.61 -13.80
C PHE A 219 1.38 -21.92 -14.16
N VAL A 220 0.99 -20.88 -13.41
CA VAL A 220 -0.22 -20.07 -13.66
C VAL A 220 -0.19 -19.44 -15.06
N ASN A 221 0.95 -18.87 -15.46
CA ASN A 221 1.12 -18.34 -16.83
C ASN A 221 0.77 -19.39 -17.88
N GLY A 222 1.42 -20.57 -17.81
CA GLY A 222 1.24 -21.64 -18.79
C GLY A 222 -0.20 -22.14 -18.90
N ILE A 223 -0.91 -22.25 -17.77
CA ILE A 223 -2.31 -22.67 -17.76
C ILE A 223 -3.22 -21.58 -18.33
N LEU A 224 -3.11 -20.34 -17.85
CA LEU A 224 -3.97 -19.24 -18.30
C LEU A 224 -3.75 -18.92 -19.79
N ASP A 225 -2.52 -18.97 -20.29
CA ASP A 225 -2.22 -18.79 -21.72
C ASP A 225 -2.89 -19.86 -22.59
N ASN A 226 -2.87 -21.12 -22.13
CA ASN A 226 -3.49 -22.24 -22.85
C ASN A 226 -5.02 -22.09 -22.89
N ILE A 227 -5.63 -21.73 -21.76
CA ILE A 227 -7.07 -21.46 -21.66
C ILE A 227 -7.44 -20.30 -22.57
N HIS A 228 -6.70 -19.18 -22.50
CA HIS A 228 -6.95 -18.01 -23.35
C HIS A 228 -6.93 -18.37 -24.84
N LYS A 229 -5.91 -19.11 -25.30
CA LYS A 229 -5.82 -19.56 -26.71
C LYS A 229 -6.99 -20.45 -27.12
N GLU A 230 -7.45 -21.33 -26.24
CA GLU A 230 -8.64 -22.16 -26.49
C GLU A 230 -9.93 -21.33 -26.55
N LEU A 231 -10.15 -20.41 -25.61
CA LEU A 231 -11.35 -19.57 -25.61
C LEU A 231 -11.43 -18.70 -26.87
N VAL A 232 -10.29 -18.20 -27.37
CA VAL A 232 -10.22 -17.48 -28.64
C VAL A 232 -10.56 -18.40 -29.82
N ARG A 233 -9.96 -19.60 -29.87
CA ARG A 233 -10.19 -20.56 -30.95
C ARG A 233 -11.64 -21.02 -31.02
N ASP A 234 -12.27 -21.21 -29.87
CA ASP A 234 -13.63 -21.72 -29.74
C ASP A 234 -14.70 -20.60 -29.77
N ASP A 235 -14.31 -19.34 -30.02
CA ASP A 235 -15.18 -18.15 -30.02
C ASP A 235 -15.99 -17.95 -28.72
N LYS A 236 -15.35 -18.25 -27.58
CA LYS A 236 -15.95 -18.13 -26.23
C LYS A 236 -15.44 -16.92 -25.45
N LEU A 237 -14.57 -16.11 -26.05
CA LEU A 237 -13.97 -14.94 -25.41
C LEU A 237 -14.59 -13.65 -25.96
N HIS A 238 -15.56 -13.09 -25.24
CA HIS A 238 -16.23 -11.86 -25.62
C HIS A 238 -15.70 -10.70 -24.78
N LYS A 239 -14.83 -9.87 -25.37
CA LYS A 239 -14.25 -8.68 -24.72
C LYS A 239 -14.76 -7.39 -25.36
N ARG A 240 -14.87 -6.32 -24.57
CA ARG A 240 -15.27 -4.98 -25.00
C ARG A 240 -14.17 -3.97 -24.71
N ASP A 241 -14.04 -2.97 -25.58
CA ASP A 241 -13.14 -1.84 -25.33
C ASP A 241 -13.61 -1.06 -24.10
N PHE A 242 -12.74 -0.93 -23.09
CA PHE A 242 -12.99 -0.12 -21.89
C PHE A 242 -13.37 1.34 -22.22
N ARG A 243 -12.85 1.91 -23.33
CA ARG A 243 -13.15 3.29 -23.75
C ARG A 243 -14.55 3.50 -24.32
N LYS A 244 -15.34 2.44 -24.50
CA LYS A 244 -16.70 2.48 -25.05
C LYS A 244 -17.78 2.02 -24.05
N ALA A 245 -17.39 1.80 -22.79
CA ALA A 245 -18.28 1.42 -21.69
C ALA A 245 -18.63 2.63 -20.82
#